data_AF-A0A433F0U1-F1
#
_entry.id   AF-A0A433F0U1-F1
#
_cell.length_a   1.000
_cell.length_b   1.000
_cell.length_c   1.000
_cell.angle_alpha   90.00
_cell.angle_beta   90.00
_cell.angle_gamma   90.00
#
_symmetry.space_group_name_H-M   'P 1'
#
loop_
_entity.id
_entity.type
_entity.pdbx_description
1 polymer ?
#
loop_
_entity_poly.entity_id
_entity_poly.type
_entity_poly.pdbx_seq_one_letter_code
_entity_poly.pdbx_strand_id
1 'polypeptide(L)'
;MDLMTKVLGNSVMQMRSLLSAVVDTSWVVPAGDVEWSCRDTAAHVADDLFSYASQMIAEPQDNYLPIDAVIDPNATNRQILDAIAMCGRMLELAVENAQPEATGWHPYGVSDGSGFAAMGAVEVLVHTYDMACGLRLEWKPPATLCTPLLDRLFPNSPTGDPTAVLLYSCGRAPLGECPRLDAWSWDATVPIAH
;
A
#
# COMPACT_ATOMS: atom_id res chain seq x y z
N MET A 1 15.99 -7.73 8.58
CA MET A 1 14.77 -7.30 7.88
C MET A 1 13.62 -8.21 8.30
N ASP A 2 12.70 -7.60 9.04
CA ASP A 2 11.43 -8.20 9.47
C ASP A 2 10.61 -8.68 8.26
N LEU A 3 9.64 -9.59 8.49
CA LEU A 3 8.79 -10.13 7.44
C LEU A 3 8.00 -9.01 6.73
N MET A 4 7.41 -8.05 7.45
CA MET A 4 6.57 -7.01 6.85
C MET A 4 7.40 -6.04 6.01
N THR A 5 8.62 -5.70 6.46
CA THR A 5 9.55 -4.89 5.65
C THR A 5 9.91 -5.57 4.33
N LYS A 6 10.10 -6.90 4.31
CA LYS A 6 10.32 -7.66 3.07
C LYS A 6 9.09 -7.64 2.16
N VAL A 7 7.89 -7.78 2.73
CA VAL A 7 6.63 -7.72 1.98
C VAL A 7 6.45 -6.34 1.34
N LEU A 8 6.72 -5.26 2.08
CA LEU A 8 6.73 -3.89 1.57
C LEU A 8 7.69 -3.72 0.40
N GLY A 9 8.97 -4.07 0.58
CA GLY A 9 9.98 -3.90 -0.47
C GLY A 9 9.68 -4.72 -1.73
N ASN A 10 9.17 -5.94 -1.56
CA ASN A 10 8.72 -6.77 -2.68
C ASN A 10 7.49 -6.18 -3.37
N SER A 11 6.57 -5.57 -2.64
CA SER A 11 5.38 -4.91 -3.21
C SER A 11 5.79 -3.70 -4.07
N VAL A 12 6.70 -2.87 -3.57
CA VAL A 12 7.27 -1.74 -4.33
C VAL A 12 7.99 -2.24 -5.58
N MET A 13 8.73 -3.34 -5.48
CA MET A 13 9.38 -3.97 -6.63
C MET A 13 8.37 -4.47 -7.68
N GLN A 14 7.26 -5.09 -7.27
CA GLN A 14 6.18 -5.51 -8.17
C GLN A 14 5.59 -4.32 -8.92
N MET A 15 5.22 -3.26 -8.21
CA MET A 15 4.67 -2.04 -8.79
C MET A 15 5.62 -1.43 -9.82
N ARG A 16 6.89 -1.23 -9.45
CA ARG A 16 7.90 -0.66 -10.35
C ARG A 16 8.14 -1.53 -11.57
N SER A 17 8.22 -2.84 -11.40
CA SER A 17 8.46 -3.79 -12.50
C SER A 17 7.33 -3.71 -13.53
N LEU A 18 6.08 -3.82 -13.07
CA LEU A 18 4.90 -3.76 -13.93
C LEU A 18 4.80 -2.41 -14.65
N LEU A 19 4.83 -1.31 -13.90
CA LEU A 19 4.54 0.02 -14.44
C LEU A 19 5.70 0.59 -15.25
N SER A 20 6.93 0.13 -15.01
CA SER A 20 8.10 0.49 -15.85
C SER A 20 7.92 0.11 -17.31
N ALA A 21 7.13 -0.91 -17.61
CA ALA A 21 6.86 -1.35 -18.99
C ALA A 21 5.97 -0.38 -19.77
N VAL A 22 5.27 0.52 -19.07
CA VAL A 22 4.27 1.44 -19.65
C VAL A 22 4.47 2.90 -19.24
N VAL A 23 5.67 3.28 -18.80
CA VAL A 23 5.96 4.67 -18.36
C VAL A 23 5.78 5.70 -19.47
N ASP A 24 5.91 5.31 -20.73
CA ASP A 24 5.75 6.20 -21.89
C ASP A 24 4.28 6.36 -22.32
N THR A 25 3.35 5.66 -21.66
CA THR A 25 1.90 5.81 -21.88
C THR A 25 1.30 6.89 -21.00
N SER A 26 0.14 7.42 -21.39
CA SER A 26 -0.54 8.45 -20.60
C SER A 26 -1.16 7.86 -19.33
N TRP A 27 -0.81 8.40 -18.17
CA TRP A 27 -1.36 8.02 -16.87
C TRP A 27 -2.49 8.94 -16.38
N VAL A 28 -2.99 9.84 -17.23
CA VAL A 28 -4.14 10.72 -16.90
C VAL A 28 -5.50 10.00 -16.99
N VAL A 29 -5.48 8.71 -17.35
CA VAL A 29 -6.68 7.86 -17.38
C VAL A 29 -7.09 7.45 -15.97
N PRO A 30 -8.38 7.17 -15.71
CA PRO A 30 -8.83 6.66 -14.40
C PRO A 30 -8.12 5.36 -13.99
N ALA A 31 -7.81 5.21 -12.70
CA ALA A 31 -7.22 4.00 -12.13
C ALA A 31 -8.31 3.01 -11.70
N GLY A 32 -8.76 2.16 -12.62
CA GLY A 32 -9.80 1.17 -12.32
C GLY A 32 -11.10 1.85 -11.89
N ASP A 33 -11.59 1.53 -10.70
CA ASP A 33 -12.85 2.06 -10.16
C ASP A 33 -12.67 3.18 -9.13
N VAL A 34 -11.43 3.61 -8.83
CA VAL A 34 -11.21 4.77 -7.96
C VAL A 34 -11.39 6.09 -8.74
N GLU A 35 -11.67 7.18 -8.04
CA GLU A 35 -11.93 8.49 -8.67
C GLU A 35 -10.67 9.15 -9.27
N TRP A 36 -9.49 8.65 -8.89
CA TRP A 36 -8.19 9.21 -9.27
C TRP A 36 -7.70 8.70 -10.63
N SER A 37 -6.87 9.53 -11.29
CA SER A 37 -6.10 9.06 -12.44
C SER A 37 -4.98 8.12 -11.99
N CYS A 38 -4.43 7.30 -12.89
CA CYS A 38 -3.26 6.48 -12.58
C CYS A 38 -2.08 7.32 -12.07
N ARG A 39 -1.91 8.55 -12.57
CA ARG A 39 -0.88 9.48 -12.10
C ARG A 39 -1.14 9.92 -10.67
N ASP A 40 -2.37 10.30 -10.35
CA ASP A 40 -2.74 10.77 -9.02
C ASP A 40 -2.69 9.61 -8.01
N THR A 41 -3.11 8.41 -8.40
CA THR A 41 -2.95 7.18 -7.61
C THR A 41 -1.47 6.88 -7.32
N ALA A 42 -0.57 7.06 -8.29
CA ALA A 42 0.86 6.87 -8.07
C ALA A 42 1.45 7.93 -7.11
N ALA A 43 0.99 9.18 -7.22
CA ALA A 43 1.38 10.24 -6.29
C ALA A 43 0.89 9.96 -4.86
N HIS A 44 -0.37 9.52 -4.72
CA HIS A 44 -0.97 9.07 -3.45
C HIS A 44 -0.13 7.97 -2.79
N VAL A 45 0.25 6.93 -3.53
CA VAL A 45 1.12 5.86 -2.99
C VAL A 45 2.47 6.39 -2.51
N ALA A 46 3.08 7.35 -3.20
CA ALA A 46 4.33 7.96 -2.74
C ALA A 46 4.14 8.73 -1.42
N ASP A 47 3.03 9.45 -1.29
CA ASP A 47 2.69 10.22 -0.09
C ASP A 47 2.32 9.34 1.11
N ASP A 48 1.54 8.27 0.91
CA ASP A 48 1.23 7.31 1.98
C ASP A 48 2.50 6.69 2.56
N LEU A 49 3.41 6.24 1.70
CA LEU A 49 4.68 5.65 2.15
C LEU A 49 5.55 6.67 2.91
N PHE A 50 5.59 7.92 2.44
CA PHE A 50 6.30 9.01 3.11
C PHE A 50 5.69 9.34 4.47
N SER A 51 4.36 9.47 4.52
CA SER A 51 3.59 9.79 5.71
C SER A 51 3.73 8.69 6.75
N TYR A 52 3.65 7.42 6.35
CA TYR A 52 3.85 6.27 7.23
C TYR A 52 5.28 6.20 7.79
N ALA A 53 6.29 6.49 6.97
CA ALA A 53 7.67 6.60 7.44
C ALA A 53 7.79 7.71 8.49
N SER A 54 7.14 8.85 8.26
CA SER A 54 7.14 9.99 9.17
C SER A 54 6.45 9.67 10.50
N GLN A 55 5.32 8.94 10.48
CA GLN A 55 4.66 8.47 11.71
C GLN A 55 5.58 7.55 12.53
N MET A 56 6.40 6.72 11.88
CA MET A 56 7.35 5.83 12.56
C MET A 56 8.59 6.53 13.09
N ILE A 57 8.99 7.64 12.49
CA ILE A 57 10.13 8.43 12.96
C ILE A 57 9.72 9.36 14.12
N ALA A 58 8.52 9.93 14.06
CA ALA A 58 8.09 10.95 15.03
C ALA A 58 7.17 10.39 16.14
N GLU A 59 6.61 9.20 15.97
CA GLU A 59 5.73 8.51 16.92
C GLU A 59 4.55 9.38 17.46
N PRO A 60 3.85 10.17 16.61
CA PRO A 60 2.72 10.96 17.08
C PRO A 60 1.55 10.06 17.50
N GLN A 61 0.73 10.55 18.43
CA GLN A 61 -0.28 9.74 19.12
C GLN A 61 -1.73 10.05 18.73
N ASP A 62 -1.98 11.13 17.98
CA ASP A 62 -3.33 11.63 17.71
C ASP A 62 -3.58 12.12 16.28
N ASN A 63 -2.53 12.32 15.47
CA ASN A 63 -2.69 12.81 14.10
C ASN A 63 -1.51 12.42 13.21
N TYR A 64 -1.67 12.62 11.90
CA TYR A 64 -0.55 12.71 10.97
C TYR A 64 0.30 13.94 11.27
N LEU A 65 1.60 13.83 11.03
CA LEU A 65 2.43 15.04 10.94
C LEU A 65 1.91 15.96 9.82
N PRO A 66 1.96 17.29 10.00
CA PRO A 66 1.44 18.25 9.03
C PRO A 66 2.43 18.46 7.85
N ILE A 67 2.85 17.37 7.21
CA ILE A 67 3.76 17.34 6.06
C ILE A 67 3.30 16.25 5.09
N ASP A 68 3.43 16.55 3.80
CA ASP A 68 3.05 15.69 2.68
C ASP A 68 4.17 15.63 1.63
N ALA A 69 4.27 14.49 0.94
CA ALA A 69 5.12 14.35 -0.23
C ALA A 69 4.34 14.72 -1.49
N VAL A 70 4.70 15.88 -2.08
CA VAL A 70 4.07 16.37 -3.30
C VAL A 70 4.94 16.03 -4.51
N ILE A 71 4.37 15.29 -5.46
CA ILE A 71 5.00 15.02 -6.76
C ILE A 71 4.99 16.29 -7.62
N ASP A 72 6.15 16.65 -8.19
CA ASP A 72 6.28 17.76 -9.16
C ASP A 72 5.26 17.56 -10.30
N PRO A 73 4.43 18.57 -10.64
CA PRO A 73 3.47 18.47 -11.74
C PRO A 73 4.10 18.14 -13.10
N ASN A 74 5.40 18.44 -13.29
CA ASN A 74 6.16 18.16 -14.50
C ASN A 74 6.92 16.83 -14.44
N ALA A 75 6.85 16.08 -13.33
CA ALA A 75 7.49 14.78 -13.22
C ALA A 75 6.94 13.80 -14.25
N THR A 76 7.86 13.10 -14.92
CA THR A 76 7.55 11.95 -15.77
C THR A 76 7.09 10.76 -14.94
N ASN A 77 6.32 9.85 -15.52
CA ASN A 77 5.87 8.62 -14.84
C ASN A 77 7.04 7.81 -14.25
N ARG A 78 8.19 7.79 -14.94
CA ARG A 78 9.41 7.15 -14.44
C ARG A 78 9.92 7.81 -13.16
N GLN A 79 9.96 9.15 -13.12
CA GLN A 79 10.36 9.88 -11.91
C GLN A 79 9.38 9.66 -10.75
N ILE A 80 8.08 9.51 -11.03
CA ILE A 80 7.08 9.15 -10.00
C ILE A 80 7.38 7.75 -9.43
N LEU A 81 7.68 6.76 -10.28
CA LEU A 81 8.08 5.43 -9.81
C LEU A 81 9.38 5.45 -8.99
N ASP A 82 10.32 6.33 -9.30
CA ASP A 82 11.54 6.51 -8.50
C ASP A 82 11.23 7.19 -7.15
N ALA A 83 10.28 8.12 -7.11
CA ALA A 83 9.78 8.71 -5.87
C ALA A 83 9.10 7.66 -4.97
N ILE A 84 8.21 6.83 -5.53
CA ILE A 84 7.58 5.71 -4.80
C ILE A 84 8.65 4.76 -4.24
N ALA A 85 9.67 4.42 -5.04
CA ALA A 85 10.76 3.56 -4.60
C ALA A 85 11.52 4.15 -3.41
N MET A 86 11.78 5.45 -3.47
CA MET A 86 12.48 6.19 -2.43
C MET A 86 11.63 6.27 -1.16
N CYS A 87 10.35 6.63 -1.24
CA CYS A 87 9.44 6.66 -0.09
C CYS A 87 9.24 5.27 0.52
N GLY A 88 9.12 4.22 -0.29
CA GLY A 88 9.09 2.84 0.18
C GLY A 88 10.34 2.48 0.96
N ARG A 89 11.53 2.87 0.47
CA ARG A 89 12.79 2.66 1.19
C ARG A 89 12.87 3.50 2.47
N MET A 90 12.30 4.71 2.50
CA MET A 90 12.20 5.51 3.73
C MET A 90 11.38 4.77 4.78
N LEU A 91 10.21 4.22 4.41
CA LEU A 91 9.38 3.46 5.34
C LEU A 91 10.08 2.19 5.84
N GLU A 92 10.75 1.45 4.94
CA GLU A 92 11.57 0.30 5.35
C GLU A 92 12.61 0.70 6.40
N LEU A 93 13.36 1.78 6.13
CA LEU A 93 14.40 2.26 7.04
C LEU A 93 13.83 2.77 8.38
N ALA A 94 12.70 3.46 8.35
CA ALA A 94 12.03 3.94 9.55
C ALA A 94 11.64 2.75 10.44
N VAL A 95 11.00 1.72 9.87
CA VAL A 95 10.60 0.51 10.60
C VAL A 95 11.81 -0.29 11.08
N GLU A 96 12.86 -0.44 10.27
CA GLU A 96 14.06 -1.21 10.65
C GLU A 96 14.88 -0.58 11.77
N ASN A 97 14.76 0.74 11.97
CA ASN A 97 15.54 1.49 12.97
C ASN A 97 14.70 2.02 14.14
N ALA A 98 13.38 1.78 14.12
CA ALA A 98 12.49 2.13 15.22
C ALA A 98 12.83 1.31 16.48
N GLN A 99 12.54 1.87 17.66
CA GLN A 99 12.61 1.08 18.90
C GLN A 99 11.52 -0.01 18.88
N PRO A 100 11.73 -1.16 19.55
CA PRO A 100 10.73 -2.24 19.56
C PRO A 100 9.34 -1.81 20.06
N GLU A 101 9.28 -0.82 20.96
CA GLU A 101 8.05 -0.28 21.54
C GLU A 101 7.48 0.92 20.76
N ALA A 102 8.14 1.34 19.68
CA ALA A 102 7.73 2.49 18.89
C ALA A 102 6.36 2.23 18.24
N THR A 103 5.48 3.21 18.38
CA THR A 103 4.13 3.16 17.79
C THR A 103 3.78 4.50 17.17
N GLY A 104 2.91 4.47 16.17
CA GLY A 104 2.45 5.64 15.46
C GLY A 104 0.94 5.61 15.29
N TRP A 105 0.34 6.79 15.29
CA TRP A 105 -1.08 6.93 15.06
C TRP A 105 -1.44 6.76 13.57
N HIS A 106 -2.54 6.06 13.30
CA HIS A 106 -3.21 5.98 12.00
C HIS A 106 -4.73 6.10 12.23
N PRO A 107 -5.53 6.65 11.29
CA PRO A 107 -6.99 6.76 11.44
C PRO A 107 -7.71 5.44 11.78
N TYR A 108 -7.14 4.31 11.39
CA TYR A 108 -7.66 2.96 11.67
C TYR A 108 -7.03 2.28 12.90
N GLY A 109 -6.26 3.02 13.71
CA GLY A 109 -5.69 2.54 14.97
C GLY A 109 -4.20 2.83 15.11
N VAL A 110 -3.73 2.91 16.36
CA VAL A 110 -2.29 3.00 16.66
C VAL A 110 -1.63 1.67 16.32
N SER A 111 -0.50 1.72 15.63
CA SER A 111 0.21 0.53 15.15
C SER A 111 1.71 0.61 15.41
N ASP A 112 2.33 -0.57 15.52
CA ASP A 112 3.77 -0.76 15.52
C ASP A 112 4.36 -0.65 14.10
N GLY A 113 5.70 -0.71 14.01
CA GLY A 113 6.42 -0.69 12.74
C GLY A 113 6.03 -1.81 11.77
N SER A 114 5.72 -3.01 12.27
CA SER A 114 5.27 -4.12 11.42
C SER A 114 3.95 -3.78 10.73
N GLY A 115 3.01 -3.16 11.43
CA GLY A 115 1.74 -2.75 10.85
C GLY A 115 1.86 -1.58 9.89
N PHE A 116 2.72 -0.60 10.13
CA PHE A 116 2.98 0.45 9.14
C PHE A 116 3.60 -0.10 7.85
N ALA A 117 4.52 -1.07 7.95
CA ALA A 117 5.04 -1.76 6.78
C ALA A 117 3.94 -2.57 6.05
N ALA A 118 3.03 -3.21 6.79
CA ALA A 118 1.89 -3.93 6.21
C ALA A 118 0.90 -2.98 5.51
N MET A 119 0.55 -1.85 6.13
CA MET A 119 -0.34 -0.85 5.54
C MET A 119 0.26 -0.29 4.24
N GLY A 120 1.55 0.09 4.25
CA GLY A 120 2.24 0.54 3.05
C GLY A 120 2.27 -0.52 1.94
N ALA A 121 2.41 -1.81 2.29
CA ALA A 121 2.36 -2.89 1.31
C ALA A 121 0.96 -3.09 0.71
N VAL A 122 -0.11 -2.97 1.51
CA VAL A 122 -1.50 -3.00 1.02
C VAL A 122 -1.74 -1.85 0.05
N GLU A 123 -1.38 -0.62 0.43
CA GLU A 123 -1.49 0.57 -0.42
C GLU A 123 -0.81 0.36 -1.77
N VAL A 124 0.45 -0.08 -1.75
CA VAL A 124 1.21 -0.36 -2.99
C VAL A 124 0.52 -1.43 -3.84
N LEU A 125 0.14 -2.58 -3.29
CA LEU A 125 -0.42 -3.69 -4.08
C LEU A 125 -1.80 -3.38 -4.64
N VAL A 126 -2.67 -2.79 -3.81
CA VAL A 126 -4.05 -2.48 -4.20
C VAL A 126 -4.07 -1.37 -5.23
N HIS A 127 -3.27 -0.32 -5.06
CA HIS A 127 -3.19 0.75 -6.05
C HIS A 127 -2.40 0.36 -7.31
N THR A 128 -1.48 -0.61 -7.23
CA THR A 128 -0.94 -1.25 -8.44
C THR A 128 -2.04 -1.96 -9.22
N TYR A 129 -2.97 -2.63 -8.54
CA TYR A 129 -4.12 -3.28 -9.18
C TYR A 129 -5.06 -2.25 -9.83
N ASP A 130 -5.37 -1.17 -9.11
CA ASP A 130 -6.21 -0.08 -9.64
C ASP A 130 -5.59 0.52 -10.91
N MET A 131 -4.29 0.84 -10.88
CA MET A 131 -3.56 1.35 -12.04
C MET A 131 -3.48 0.33 -13.18
N ALA A 132 -3.23 -0.95 -12.88
CA ALA A 132 -3.22 -2.01 -13.87
C ALA A 132 -4.57 -2.11 -14.60
N CYS A 133 -5.69 -2.03 -13.87
CA CYS A 133 -7.02 -2.01 -14.47
C CYS A 133 -7.21 -0.80 -15.40
N GLY A 134 -6.86 0.41 -14.93
CA GLY A 134 -6.95 1.65 -15.71
C GLY A 134 -6.11 1.63 -17.00
N LEU A 135 -4.91 1.07 -16.90
CA LEU A 135 -3.95 0.92 -18.01
C LEU A 135 -4.19 -0.35 -18.85
N ARG A 136 -5.22 -1.14 -18.53
CA ARG A 136 -5.59 -2.39 -19.22
C ARG A 136 -4.47 -3.44 -19.23
N LEU A 137 -3.77 -3.55 -18.11
CA LEU A 137 -2.75 -4.56 -17.85
C LEU A 137 -3.35 -5.75 -17.11
N GLU A 138 -3.02 -6.96 -17.55
CA GLU A 138 -3.38 -8.17 -16.83
C GLU A 138 -2.42 -8.38 -15.65
N TRP A 139 -2.80 -7.86 -14.49
CA TRP A 139 -2.03 -8.03 -13.27
C TRP A 139 -2.94 -8.17 -12.04
N LYS A 140 -2.50 -9.00 -11.10
CA LYS A 140 -3.09 -9.17 -9.77
C LYS A 140 -1.97 -9.30 -8.74
N PRO A 141 -2.20 -8.87 -7.48
CA PRO A 141 -1.16 -8.98 -6.46
C PRO A 141 -0.81 -10.45 -6.19
N PRO A 142 0.48 -10.82 -6.10
CA PRO A 142 0.89 -12.20 -5.84
C PRO A 142 0.35 -12.72 -4.50
N ALA A 143 -0.22 -13.93 -4.48
CA ALA A 143 -0.79 -14.54 -3.28
C ALA A 143 0.21 -14.62 -2.11
N THR A 144 1.49 -14.83 -2.41
CA THR A 144 2.57 -14.88 -1.40
C THR A 144 2.82 -13.55 -0.68
N LEU A 145 2.45 -12.42 -1.29
CA LEU A 145 2.46 -11.11 -0.64
C LEU A 145 1.14 -10.84 0.06
N CYS A 146 0.03 -11.37 -0.43
CA CYS A 146 -1.31 -11.15 0.13
C CYS A 146 -1.52 -11.86 1.47
N THR A 147 -1.11 -13.13 1.59
CA THR A 147 -1.31 -13.94 2.81
C THR A 147 -0.86 -13.22 4.09
N PRO A 148 0.41 -12.78 4.23
CA PRO A 148 0.85 -12.14 5.46
C PRO A 148 0.14 -10.80 5.74
N LEU A 149 -0.35 -10.11 4.71
CA LEU A 149 -1.11 -8.86 4.88
C LEU A 149 -2.53 -9.14 5.39
N LEU A 150 -3.17 -10.19 4.89
CA LEU A 150 -4.47 -10.64 5.39
C LEU A 150 -4.38 -11.03 6.87
N ASP A 151 -3.35 -11.80 7.25
CA ASP A 151 -3.11 -12.18 8.63
C ASP A 151 -2.85 -10.95 9.53
N ARG A 152 -2.13 -9.95 9.03
CA ARG A 152 -1.72 -8.76 9.80
C ARG A 152 -2.79 -7.68 9.91
N LEU A 153 -3.69 -7.54 8.94
CA LEU A 153 -4.56 -6.37 8.81
C LEU A 153 -6.04 -6.71 8.62
N PHE A 154 -6.38 -7.96 8.31
CA PHE A 154 -7.75 -8.39 8.03
C PHE A 154 -8.11 -9.66 8.81
N PRO A 155 -8.19 -9.58 10.16
CA PRO A 155 -8.37 -10.74 11.04
C PRO A 155 -9.70 -11.47 10.82
N ASN A 156 -10.67 -10.80 10.19
CA ASN A 156 -11.99 -11.33 9.87
C ASN A 156 -12.16 -11.63 8.36
N SER A 157 -11.06 -11.68 7.60
CA SER A 157 -11.13 -11.98 6.16
C SER A 157 -11.64 -13.41 5.90
N PRO A 158 -12.44 -13.63 4.85
CA PRO A 158 -12.86 -14.97 4.48
C PRO A 158 -11.68 -15.86 4.08
N THR A 159 -11.81 -17.16 4.30
CA THR A 159 -10.83 -18.15 3.77
C THR A 159 -10.96 -18.29 2.25
N GLY A 160 -9.85 -18.44 1.53
CA GLY A 160 -9.86 -18.60 0.09
C GLY A 160 -8.50 -18.35 -0.55
N ASP A 161 -8.50 -18.13 -1.86
CA ASP A 161 -7.30 -17.66 -2.58
C ASP A 161 -6.87 -16.28 -2.05
N PRO A 162 -5.64 -16.12 -1.52
CA PRO A 162 -5.21 -14.88 -0.85
C PRO A 162 -5.31 -13.64 -1.74
N THR A 163 -5.05 -13.78 -3.04
CA THR A 163 -5.17 -12.67 -4.00
C THR A 163 -6.64 -12.24 -4.12
N ALA A 164 -7.56 -13.17 -4.33
CA ALA A 164 -8.99 -12.87 -4.41
C ALA A 164 -9.53 -12.30 -3.09
N VAL A 165 -9.10 -12.85 -1.95
CA VAL A 165 -9.52 -12.39 -0.62
C VAL A 165 -9.03 -10.96 -0.36
N LEU A 166 -7.77 -10.63 -0.67
CA LEU A 166 -7.26 -9.26 -0.49
C LEU A 166 -8.03 -8.25 -1.35
N LEU A 167 -8.25 -8.55 -2.64
CA LEU A 167 -9.02 -7.67 -3.52
C LEU A 167 -10.48 -7.49 -3.05
N TYR A 168 -11.09 -8.54 -2.51
CA TYR A 168 -12.42 -8.44 -1.91
C TYR A 168 -12.43 -7.61 -0.62
N SER A 169 -11.51 -7.89 0.29
CA SER A 169 -11.35 -7.19 1.58
C SER A 169 -11.04 -5.71 1.39
N CYS A 170 -10.42 -5.34 0.27
CA CYS A 170 -10.18 -3.95 -0.13
C CYS A 170 -11.25 -3.37 -1.07
N GLY A 171 -12.40 -4.03 -1.25
CA GLY A 171 -13.52 -3.51 -2.05
C GLY A 171 -13.26 -3.39 -3.55
N ARG A 172 -12.30 -4.13 -4.12
CA ARG A 172 -11.95 -4.12 -5.55
C ARG A 172 -12.67 -5.18 -6.37
N ALA A 173 -13.08 -6.29 -5.75
CA ALA A 173 -13.70 -7.41 -6.47
C ALA A 173 -14.73 -8.17 -5.60
N PRO A 174 -15.71 -8.88 -6.21
CA PRO A 174 -16.50 -9.87 -5.50
C PRO A 174 -15.65 -11.10 -5.13
N LEU A 175 -16.12 -11.89 -4.15
CA LEU A 175 -15.50 -13.15 -3.74
C LEU A 175 -16.51 -14.30 -3.84
N GLY A 176 -16.44 -15.07 -4.92
CA GLY A 176 -17.43 -16.13 -5.18
C GLY A 176 -18.84 -15.52 -5.32
N GLU A 177 -19.77 -15.95 -4.47
CA GLU A 177 -21.13 -15.39 -4.42
C GLU A 177 -21.24 -14.12 -3.56
N CYS A 178 -20.18 -13.76 -2.81
CA CYS A 178 -20.17 -12.53 -2.03
C CYS A 178 -19.98 -11.32 -2.97
N PRO A 179 -20.92 -10.37 -3.01
CA PRO A 179 -20.77 -9.16 -3.82
C PRO A 179 -19.59 -8.33 -3.32
N ARG A 180 -19.02 -7.51 -4.21
CA ARG A 180 -17.97 -6.55 -3.84
C ARG A 180 -18.44 -5.67 -2.67
N LEU A 181 -17.53 -5.37 -1.74
CA LEU A 181 -17.82 -4.46 -0.63
C LEU A 181 -18.00 -3.02 -1.12
N ASP A 182 -19.03 -2.33 -0.62
CA ASP A 182 -19.27 -0.91 -0.86
C ASP A 182 -18.40 -0.02 0.06
N ALA A 183 -18.04 -0.53 1.23
CA ALA A 183 -17.17 0.12 2.19
C ALA A 183 -16.23 -0.92 2.82
N TRP A 184 -15.00 -0.52 3.10
CA TRP A 184 -13.97 -1.39 3.66
C TRP A 184 -12.98 -0.58 4.51
N SER A 185 -12.33 -1.27 5.44
CA SER A 185 -11.19 -0.78 6.21
C SER A 185 -10.37 -1.98 6.65
N TRP A 186 -9.05 -1.80 6.79
CA TRP A 186 -8.24 -2.74 7.57
C TRP A 186 -8.35 -2.45 9.07
N ASP A 187 -7.83 -3.35 9.90
CA ASP A 187 -7.61 -3.15 11.33
C ASP A 187 -6.10 -2.98 11.59
N ALA A 188 -5.68 -1.75 11.90
CA ALA A 188 -4.27 -1.46 12.14
C ALA A 188 -3.78 -1.96 13.53
N THR A 189 -4.71 -2.25 14.44
CA THR A 189 -4.41 -2.56 15.85
C THR A 189 -4.03 -4.02 16.11
N VAL A 190 -4.16 -4.89 15.10
CA VAL A 190 -3.88 -6.32 15.23
C VAL A 190 -2.41 -6.54 15.60
N PRO A 191 -2.10 -7.19 16.72
CA PRO A 191 -0.72 -7.45 17.12
C PRO A 191 -0.09 -8.57 16.28
N ILE A 192 1.24 -8.66 16.28
CA ILE A 192 1.96 -9.80 15.70
C ILE A 192 1.50 -11.09 16.41
N ALA A 193 1.07 -12.10 15.65
CA ALA A 193 0.93 -13.44 16.17
C ALA A 193 2.32 -14.01 16.48
N HIS A 194 2.65 -14.17 17.76
CA HIS A 194 3.89 -14.81 18.22
C HIS A 194 3.95 -16.31 17.90
#